data_AF-A0A5B0P0G4-F1
#
_entry.id   AF-A0A5B0P0G4-F1
#
_cell.length_a   1.000
_cell.length_b   1.000
_cell.length_c   1.000
_cell.angle_alpha   90.00
_cell.angle_beta   90.00
_cell.angle_gamma   90.00
#
_symmetry.space_group_name_H-M   'P 1'
#
loop_
_entity.id
_entity.type
_entity.pdbx_description
1 polymer ?
#
loop_
_entity_poly.entity_id
_entity_poly.type
_entity_poly.pdbx_seq_one_letter_code
_entity_poly.pdbx_strand_id
1 'polypeptide(L)'
;MNHFPRTGTINHLVKRTKQAYRTGGRLIDHHRPFHSILASGSSTPSREVVPIRIRAGIINLASSVTKRKMTGGADEKEQLSFPVTPYPKSNPEKIVRTAACVIIGDEILSGKTLDTNSNQFASLAFRLGINLKRIEVVPDEEEVIISTIRRLCEPENEVDMIITSGGIGPTHDDITYQSLAKVYDPQGELEYDQETIRRMDEYNARRPDTKTKNEEQRMARHRMALFPKKHAKVLFVEAHLWVPVVCLRDKIFILPGIPSLFQQLLQALMCNYISLPPETDKPHRVIIQTKLPESIIAPTLTRLSKQLKDEKQDIKLGSYPNLITGIVSISLIGIDLEKLNSFAQLIQLEFDTLSSSSDSSKSNLSNNSENKL
;
A
#
# COMPACT_ATOMS: atom_id res chain seq x y z
N MET A 1 -21.85 52.81 -5.08
CA MET A 1 -20.66 53.54 -5.57
C MET A 1 -19.46 52.65 -5.26
N ASN A 2 -19.06 51.77 -6.20
CA ASN A 2 -18.09 52.00 -7.29
C ASN A 2 -16.66 52.18 -6.72
N HIS A 3 -15.61 51.43 -7.08
CA HIS A 3 -15.33 50.63 -8.26
C HIS A 3 -14.21 49.59 -8.00
N PHE A 4 -14.33 48.44 -8.67
CA PHE A 4 -13.21 47.58 -9.10
C PHE A 4 -12.44 48.24 -10.26
N PRO A 5 -11.16 47.90 -10.48
CA PRO A 5 -10.58 47.83 -11.82
C PRO A 5 -10.44 46.37 -12.29
N ARG A 6 -10.81 46.16 -13.56
CA ARG A 6 -10.79 44.91 -14.31
C ARG A 6 -9.43 44.65 -14.98
N THR A 7 -9.12 43.36 -15.11
CA THR A 7 -8.46 42.63 -16.23
C THR A 7 -7.43 43.36 -17.11
N GLY A 8 -6.21 42.82 -17.14
CA GLY A 8 -5.20 43.03 -18.18
C GLY A 8 -4.49 41.72 -18.53
N THR A 9 -4.68 41.27 -19.76
CA THR A 9 -4.17 40.05 -20.40
C THR A 9 -2.64 40.10 -20.60
N ILE A 10 -1.89 39.06 -20.22
CA ILE A 10 -0.52 38.82 -20.71
C ILE A 10 -0.43 37.40 -21.26
N ASN A 11 -0.86 37.26 -22.51
CA ASN A 11 -0.37 36.24 -23.44
C ASN A 11 0.79 36.90 -24.20
N HIS A 12 2.05 36.58 -23.89
CA HIS A 12 3.18 36.64 -24.84
C HIS A 12 4.50 36.28 -24.14
N LEU A 13 4.87 34.98 -24.13
CA LEU A 13 6.29 34.59 -24.20
C LEU A 13 6.45 33.13 -24.69
N VAL A 14 5.98 32.84 -25.91
CA VAL A 14 6.37 31.64 -26.65
C VAL A 14 6.92 32.11 -27.99
N LYS A 15 8.25 32.21 -28.09
CA LYS A 15 9.04 32.04 -29.34
C LYS A 15 10.52 32.31 -29.06
N ARG A 16 11.31 31.23 -29.20
CA ARG A 16 12.71 31.14 -29.67
C ARG A 16 13.62 30.40 -28.70
N THR A 17 13.75 29.09 -28.94
CA THR A 17 15.04 28.40 -29.14
C THR A 17 14.75 26.99 -29.68
N LYS A 18 14.62 26.88 -31.00
CA LYS A 18 14.87 25.62 -31.73
C LYS A 18 16.27 25.77 -32.32
N GLN A 19 17.28 25.11 -31.77
CA GLN A 19 18.29 24.42 -32.58
C GLN A 19 19.13 23.44 -31.74
N ALA A 20 19.05 22.17 -32.15
CA ALA A 20 20.08 21.13 -32.11
C ALA A 20 20.70 20.71 -30.77
N TYR A 21 20.23 19.56 -30.24
CA TYR A 21 21.11 18.39 -30.08
C TYR A 21 20.34 17.12 -30.46
N ARG A 22 20.73 16.54 -31.58
CA ARG A 22 20.44 15.15 -31.98
C ARG A 22 21.56 14.31 -31.37
N THR A 23 21.23 13.33 -30.54
CA THR A 23 21.92 12.02 -30.44
C THR A 23 20.97 11.07 -29.70
N GLY A 24 20.97 9.81 -30.12
CA GLY A 24 19.82 8.92 -30.01
C GLY A 24 19.61 8.27 -28.64
N GLY A 25 18.40 7.76 -28.42
CA GLY A 25 18.20 6.56 -27.59
C GLY A 25 17.07 6.60 -26.55
N ARG A 26 15.85 6.31 -27.01
CA ARG A 26 14.68 5.74 -26.27
C ARG A 26 14.22 6.39 -24.95
N LEU A 27 13.24 7.28 -25.08
CA LEU A 27 12.14 7.40 -24.11
C LEU A 27 11.09 6.34 -24.43
N ILE A 28 10.80 5.46 -23.46
CA ILE A 28 9.67 4.52 -23.52
C ILE A 28 8.47 5.26 -22.93
N ASP A 29 7.58 5.69 -23.81
CA ASP A 29 6.29 6.29 -23.49
C ASP A 29 5.26 5.15 -23.36
N HIS A 30 4.81 4.87 -22.13
CA HIS A 30 3.76 3.88 -21.84
C HIS A 30 2.38 4.54 -21.79
N HIS A 31 1.95 5.12 -22.92
CA HIS A 31 0.55 5.38 -23.18
C HIS A 31 0.18 4.91 -24.59
N ARG A 32 -0.45 3.73 -24.69
CA ARG A 32 -1.34 3.43 -25.81
C ARG A 32 -2.67 2.88 -25.31
N PRO A 33 -3.80 3.49 -25.72
CA PRO A 33 -5.14 2.96 -25.54
C PRO A 33 -5.39 1.85 -26.58
N PHE A 34 -6.08 0.79 -26.17
CA PHE A 34 -6.48 -0.28 -27.09
C PHE A 34 -7.69 0.17 -27.94
N HIS A 35 -7.56 -0.08 -29.25
CA HIS A 35 -8.55 0.22 -30.27
C HIS A 35 -9.83 -0.64 -30.17
N SER A 36 -10.91 0.01 -30.58
CA SER A 36 -12.23 -0.49 -30.97
C SER A 36 -12.19 -1.61 -32.02
N ILE A 37 -13.05 -2.62 -31.84
CA ILE A 37 -13.59 -3.44 -32.94
C ILE A 37 -15.11 -3.31 -32.89
N LEU A 38 -15.67 -2.70 -33.93
CA LEU A 38 -17.10 -2.72 -34.25
C LEU A 38 -17.44 -4.09 -34.86
N ALA A 39 -18.48 -4.74 -34.33
CA ALA A 39 -19.23 -5.76 -35.06
C ALA A 39 -20.72 -5.45 -34.90
N SER A 40 -21.36 -5.17 -36.04
CA SER A 40 -22.79 -4.98 -36.22
C SER A 40 -23.55 -6.29 -36.02
N GLY A 41 -24.66 -6.25 -35.28
CA GLY A 41 -25.61 -7.36 -35.18
C GLY A 41 -26.82 -6.97 -34.36
N SER A 42 -27.92 -6.66 -35.06
CA SER A 42 -29.25 -6.43 -34.51
C SER A 42 -29.84 -7.71 -33.92
N SER A 43 -30.19 -7.72 -32.63
CA SER A 43 -31.36 -8.45 -32.12
C SER A 43 -31.68 -7.98 -30.70
N THR A 44 -32.97 -7.92 -30.41
CA THR A 44 -33.66 -7.51 -29.18
C THR A 44 -33.00 -7.98 -27.87
N PRO A 45 -33.00 -7.19 -26.78
CA PRO A 45 -32.46 -7.64 -25.50
C PRO A 45 -33.45 -8.56 -24.79
N SER A 46 -33.20 -9.86 -24.85
CA SER A 46 -33.71 -10.83 -23.89
C SER A 46 -33.12 -10.53 -22.52
N ARG A 47 -33.98 -10.46 -21.49
CA ARG A 47 -33.58 -10.43 -20.08
C ARG A 47 -32.89 -11.74 -19.72
N GLU A 48 -31.58 -11.82 -19.94
CA GLU A 48 -30.74 -12.88 -19.35
C GLU A 48 -30.27 -12.41 -17.97
N VAL A 49 -30.71 -13.16 -16.95
CA VAL A 49 -30.17 -13.08 -15.59
C VAL A 49 -28.73 -13.60 -15.64
N VAL A 50 -27.76 -12.70 -15.65
CA VAL A 50 -26.35 -13.06 -15.54
C VAL A 50 -26.07 -13.45 -14.08
N PRO A 51 -25.62 -14.69 -13.80
CA PRO A 51 -25.35 -15.12 -12.43
C PRO A 51 -24.23 -14.27 -11.81
N ILE A 52 -24.49 -13.82 -10.59
CA ILE A 52 -23.55 -13.08 -9.73
C ILE A 52 -22.28 -13.93 -9.55
N ARG A 53 -21.15 -13.46 -10.09
CA ARG A 53 -19.84 -14.02 -9.78
C ARG A 53 -19.40 -13.53 -8.41
N ILE A 54 -19.72 -14.28 -7.37
CA ILE A 54 -19.11 -14.14 -6.04
C ILE A 54 -17.63 -14.50 -6.20
N ARG A 55 -16.75 -13.51 -6.36
CA ARG A 55 -15.30 -13.73 -6.18
C ARG A 55 -15.00 -13.74 -4.68
N ALA A 56 -15.29 -14.87 -4.04
CA ALA A 56 -14.59 -15.25 -2.81
C ALA A 56 -13.15 -15.56 -3.20
N GLY A 57 -12.29 -14.54 -3.18
CA GLY A 57 -10.87 -14.69 -3.47
C GLY A 57 -10.15 -15.36 -2.29
N ILE A 58 -10.34 -16.67 -2.11
CA ILE A 58 -9.34 -17.48 -1.41
C ILE A 58 -8.18 -17.63 -2.39
N ILE A 59 -7.18 -16.76 -2.29
CA ILE A 59 -5.90 -17.02 -2.92
C ILE A 59 -5.22 -18.08 -2.08
N ASN A 60 -5.35 -19.34 -2.51
CA ASN A 60 -4.50 -20.42 -2.03
C ASN A 60 -3.04 -19.99 -2.21
N LEU A 61 -2.33 -19.84 -1.09
CA LEU A 61 -0.86 -19.72 -1.07
C LEU A 61 -0.25 -21.11 -1.33
N ALA A 62 -0.56 -21.69 -2.48
CA ALA A 62 0.13 -22.86 -2.99
C ALA A 62 1.22 -22.40 -3.94
N SER A 63 2.46 -22.61 -3.53
CA SER A 63 3.68 -22.46 -4.32
C SER A 63 3.52 -22.98 -5.75
N SER A 64 3.39 -22.07 -6.71
CA SER A 64 3.43 -22.41 -8.13
C SER A 64 4.89 -22.58 -8.58
N VAL A 65 5.44 -23.77 -8.37
CA VAL A 65 6.63 -24.24 -9.09
C VAL A 65 6.18 -24.64 -10.50
N THR A 66 6.14 -23.67 -11.41
CA THR A 66 5.94 -23.97 -12.83
C THR A 66 7.27 -24.47 -13.39
N LYS A 67 7.42 -25.79 -13.53
CA LYS A 67 8.51 -26.42 -14.30
C LYS A 67 8.49 -25.89 -15.74
N ARG A 68 9.34 -24.90 -16.04
CA ARG A 68 9.72 -24.59 -17.43
C ARG A 68 10.77 -25.60 -17.87
N LYS A 69 10.45 -26.33 -18.94
CA LYS A 69 11.35 -27.22 -19.66
C LYS A 69 12.45 -26.35 -20.27
N MET A 70 13.66 -26.44 -19.72
CA MET A 70 14.83 -25.71 -20.22
C MET A 70 15.35 -26.36 -21.51
N THR A 71 15.34 -25.60 -22.60
CA THR A 71 16.29 -25.76 -23.71
C THR A 71 17.53 -24.97 -23.32
N GLY A 72 18.69 -25.64 -23.32
CA GLY A 72 19.91 -25.19 -22.66
C GLY A 72 20.59 -23.94 -23.24
N GLY A 73 21.50 -23.41 -22.42
CA GLY A 73 22.55 -22.49 -22.83
C GLY A 73 22.43 -21.06 -22.29
N ALA A 74 22.64 -20.86 -20.97
CA ALA A 74 23.19 -19.63 -20.39
C ALA A 74 23.51 -19.87 -18.90
N ASP A 75 24.71 -19.50 -18.46
CA ASP A 75 25.24 -19.69 -17.12
C ASP A 75 24.26 -19.31 -15.99
N GLU A 76 23.82 -20.31 -15.21
CA GLU A 76 23.15 -20.09 -13.93
C GLU A 76 24.18 -19.53 -12.94
N LYS A 77 24.32 -18.20 -12.87
CA LYS A 77 25.02 -17.57 -11.75
C LYS A 77 24.27 -17.92 -10.46
N GLU A 78 24.87 -18.80 -9.67
CA GLU A 78 24.40 -19.23 -8.35
C GLU A 78 23.94 -18.01 -7.53
N GLN A 79 22.65 -17.92 -7.22
CA GLN A 79 22.10 -16.79 -6.48
C GLN A 79 22.74 -16.72 -5.09
N LEU A 80 23.21 -15.53 -4.70
CA LEU A 80 23.80 -15.32 -3.38
C LEU A 80 22.74 -15.58 -2.31
N SER A 81 23.05 -16.44 -1.35
CA SER A 81 22.15 -16.82 -0.27
C SER A 81 22.90 -16.75 1.06
N PHE A 82 22.27 -16.13 2.04
CA PHE A 82 22.78 -15.93 3.38
C PHE A 82 21.87 -16.64 4.41
N PRO A 83 22.41 -17.09 5.55
CA PRO A 83 21.57 -17.58 6.64
C PRO A 83 20.56 -16.53 7.10
N VAL A 84 19.31 -16.94 7.32
CA VAL A 84 18.30 -16.07 7.95
C VAL A 84 18.40 -16.14 9.47
N THR A 85 17.94 -15.10 10.16
CA THR A 85 17.83 -15.13 11.62
C THR A 85 16.88 -16.25 12.04
N PRO A 86 17.19 -17.06 13.05
CA PRO A 86 16.28 -18.11 13.51
C PRO A 86 14.92 -17.54 13.89
N TYR A 87 13.85 -18.21 13.47
CA TYR A 87 12.50 -17.77 13.77
C TYR A 87 12.25 -17.80 15.29
N PRO A 88 11.61 -16.76 15.85
CA PRO A 88 11.26 -16.75 17.26
C PRO A 88 10.30 -17.92 17.54
N LYS A 89 10.41 -18.50 18.73
CA LYS A 89 9.38 -19.43 19.19
C LYS A 89 8.05 -18.69 19.25
N SER A 90 6.97 -19.33 18.79
CA SER A 90 5.64 -18.73 18.84
C SER A 90 5.33 -18.32 20.28
N ASN A 91 4.99 -17.04 20.46
CA ASN A 91 4.58 -16.52 21.77
C ASN A 91 3.10 -16.13 21.70
N PRO A 92 2.19 -17.01 22.14
CA PRO A 92 0.76 -16.74 22.10
C PRO A 92 0.34 -15.55 22.98
N GLU A 93 1.20 -15.09 23.90
CA GLU A 93 0.90 -13.96 24.79
C GLU A 93 1.21 -12.58 24.19
N LYS A 94 1.86 -12.51 23.02
CA LYS A 94 2.28 -11.23 22.39
C LYS A 94 1.79 -11.10 20.95
N ILE A 95 0.49 -11.30 20.73
CA ILE A 95 -0.16 -11.12 19.43
C ILE A 95 -0.20 -9.65 19.05
N VAL A 96 0.29 -9.31 17.85
CA VAL A 96 0.21 -7.95 17.30
C VAL A 96 -1.16 -7.76 16.66
N ARG A 97 -2.01 -6.91 17.24
CA ARG A 97 -3.35 -6.61 16.72
C ARG A 97 -3.43 -5.24 16.08
N THR A 98 -2.54 -4.34 16.48
CA THR A 98 -2.55 -2.95 16.07
C THR A 98 -1.18 -2.52 15.58
N ALA A 99 -1.16 -1.63 14.58
CA ALA A 99 0.09 -1.09 14.08
C ALA A 99 -0.03 0.40 13.72
N ALA A 100 1.13 1.05 13.61
CA ALA A 100 1.29 2.34 12.94
C ALA A 100 2.41 2.25 11.89
N CYS A 101 2.34 3.13 10.89
CA CYS A 101 3.36 3.26 9.86
C CYS A 101 3.95 4.68 9.88
N VAL A 102 5.27 4.79 9.81
CA VAL A 102 5.96 6.08 9.69
C VAL A 102 6.83 6.07 8.44
N ILE A 103 6.48 6.90 7.47
CA ILE A 103 7.28 7.11 6.27
C ILE A 103 8.17 8.33 6.52
N ILE A 104 9.48 8.15 6.37
CA ILE A 104 10.49 9.18 6.62
C ILE A 104 11.10 9.54 5.27
N GLY A 105 10.91 10.77 4.80
CA GLY A 105 11.39 11.20 3.49
C GLY A 105 10.80 12.52 3.02
N ASP A 106 11.65 13.53 2.84
CA ASP A 106 11.27 14.84 2.29
C ASP A 106 10.72 14.75 0.86
N GLU A 107 11.14 13.76 0.08
CA GLU A 107 10.64 13.52 -1.27
C GLU A 107 9.17 13.09 -1.30
N ILE A 108 8.69 12.48 -0.21
CA ILE A 108 7.28 12.11 -0.06
C ILE A 108 6.47 13.34 0.30
N LEU A 109 6.94 14.14 1.26
CA LEU A 109 6.26 15.38 1.68
C LEU A 109 6.19 16.43 0.57
N SER A 110 7.25 16.53 -0.26
CA SER A 110 7.28 17.40 -1.42
C SER A 110 6.45 16.87 -2.61
N GLY A 111 5.94 15.64 -2.54
CA GLY A 111 5.19 14.99 -3.61
C GLY A 111 6.04 14.57 -4.80
N LYS A 112 7.37 14.63 -4.70
CA LYS A 112 8.31 14.19 -5.74
C LYS A 112 8.18 12.68 -5.99
N THR A 113 7.99 11.92 -4.92
CA THR A 113 7.78 10.47 -4.97
C THR A 113 6.40 10.15 -4.41
N LEU A 114 5.63 9.32 -5.12
CA LEU A 114 4.38 8.78 -4.59
C LEU A 114 4.70 7.71 -3.55
N ASP A 115 4.21 7.89 -2.32
CA ASP A 115 4.30 6.87 -1.29
C ASP A 115 3.46 5.64 -1.67
N THR A 116 4.15 4.54 -1.92
CA THR A 116 3.56 3.22 -2.16
C THR A 116 3.81 2.26 -1.01
N ASN A 117 4.75 2.56 -0.11
CA ASN A 117 5.15 1.67 0.98
C ASN A 117 4.08 1.62 2.07
N SER A 118 3.51 2.78 2.44
CA SER A 118 2.42 2.80 3.42
C SER A 118 1.19 2.06 2.89
N ASN A 119 0.89 2.17 1.59
CA ASN A 119 -0.22 1.45 0.97
C ASN A 119 0.01 -0.07 0.93
N GLN A 120 1.24 -0.49 0.62
CA GLN A 120 1.63 -1.90 0.68
C GLN A 120 1.46 -2.46 2.10
N PHE A 121 1.92 -1.73 3.12
CA PHE A 121 1.75 -2.16 4.51
C PHE A 121 0.28 -2.14 4.95
N ALA A 122 -0.49 -1.11 4.63
CA ALA A 122 -1.93 -1.05 4.93
C ALA A 122 -2.68 -2.24 4.33
N SER A 123 -2.38 -2.57 3.08
CA SER A 123 -2.97 -3.71 2.39
C SER A 123 -2.58 -5.04 3.03
N LEU A 124 -1.32 -5.20 3.43
CA LEU A 124 -0.86 -6.41 4.11
C LEU A 124 -1.45 -6.53 5.52
N ALA A 125 -1.40 -5.46 6.33
CA ALA A 125 -1.96 -5.41 7.67
C ALA A 125 -3.45 -5.80 7.67
N PHE A 126 -4.23 -5.24 6.75
CA PHE A 126 -5.65 -5.62 6.57
C PHE A 126 -5.82 -7.13 6.34
N ARG A 127 -5.04 -7.72 5.43
CA ARG A 127 -5.10 -9.17 5.16
C ARG A 127 -4.67 -10.03 6.34
N LEU A 128 -3.81 -9.51 7.21
CA LEU A 128 -3.30 -10.22 8.38
C LEU A 128 -4.15 -9.98 9.64
N GLY A 129 -5.23 -9.21 9.55
CA GLY A 129 -6.07 -8.88 10.72
C GLY A 129 -5.44 -7.85 11.66
N ILE A 130 -4.40 -7.14 11.22
CA ILE A 130 -3.77 -6.06 11.97
C ILE A 130 -4.50 -4.76 11.65
N ASN A 131 -5.03 -4.11 12.68
CA ASN A 131 -5.63 -2.80 12.57
C ASN A 131 -4.54 -1.72 12.46
N LEU A 132 -4.28 -1.25 11.24
CA LEU A 132 -3.39 -0.12 11.01
C LEU A 132 -4.07 1.18 11.46
N LYS A 133 -3.68 1.67 12.64
CA LYS A 133 -4.31 2.82 13.28
C LYS A 133 -3.93 4.15 12.65
N ARG A 134 -2.67 4.29 12.22
CA ARG A 134 -2.12 5.54 11.69
C ARG A 134 -1.06 5.28 10.63
N ILE A 135 -1.01 6.17 9.66
CA ILE A 135 0.13 6.36 8.75
C ILE A 135 0.55 7.82 8.92
N GLU A 136 1.83 8.05 9.18
CA GLU A 136 2.40 9.38 9.28
C GLU A 136 3.57 9.51 8.32
N VAL A 137 3.64 10.63 7.60
CA VAL A 137 4.78 10.98 6.75
C VAL A 137 5.50 12.14 7.43
N VAL A 138 6.80 11.99 7.66
CA VAL A 138 7.61 12.97 8.39
C VAL A 138 8.87 13.34 7.59
N PRO A 139 9.40 14.56 7.77
CA PRO A 139 10.63 14.98 7.10
C PRO A 139 11.84 14.23 7.68
N ASP A 140 12.97 14.32 6.99
CA ASP A 140 14.28 13.82 7.45
C ASP A 140 14.87 14.76 8.53
N GLU A 141 14.08 15.02 9.58
CA GLU A 141 14.45 15.86 10.73
C GLU A 141 14.43 15.03 12.01
N GLU A 142 15.58 14.97 12.70
CA GLU A 142 15.81 14.11 13.87
C GLU A 142 14.74 14.28 14.96
N GLU A 143 14.46 15.52 15.36
CA GLU A 143 13.48 15.82 16.42
C GLU A 143 12.05 15.42 16.02
N VAL A 144 11.70 15.53 14.74
CA VAL A 144 10.37 15.15 14.23
C VAL A 144 10.24 13.63 14.21
N ILE A 145 11.27 12.91 13.77
CA ILE A 145 11.30 11.44 13.79
C ILE A 145 11.17 10.94 15.25
N ILE A 146 11.98 11.48 16.16
CA ILE A 146 12.00 11.08 17.57
C ILE A 146 10.64 11.34 18.23
N SER A 147 10.12 12.56 18.11
CA SER A 147 8.86 12.94 18.75
C SER A 147 7.67 12.15 18.21
N THR A 148 7.64 11.88 16.91
CA THR A 148 6.61 11.03 16.27
C THR A 148 6.62 9.62 16.82
N ILE A 149 7.80 9.00 16.89
CA ILE A 149 7.94 7.62 17.36
C ILE A 149 7.62 7.50 18.85
N ARG A 150 8.09 8.45 19.67
CA ARG A 150 7.74 8.51 21.09
C ARG A 150 6.23 8.63 21.28
N ARG A 151 5.60 9.60 20.60
CA ARG A 151 4.14 9.77 20.65
C ARG A 151 3.41 8.50 20.25
N LEU A 152 3.79 7.84 19.16
CA LEU A 152 3.16 6.59 18.73
C LEU A 152 3.38 5.43 19.71
N CYS A 153 4.46 5.46 20.50
CA CYS A 153 4.72 4.45 21.51
C CYS A 153 3.89 4.61 22.79
N GLU A 154 3.32 5.79 23.05
CA GLU A 154 2.53 6.07 24.26
C GLU A 154 1.32 5.12 24.36
N PRO A 155 0.99 4.61 25.58
CA PRO A 155 -0.05 3.60 25.77
C PRO A 155 -1.41 3.98 25.22
N GLU A 156 -1.80 5.27 25.26
CA GLU A 156 -3.11 5.75 24.80
C GLU A 156 -3.27 5.65 23.28
N ASN A 157 -2.17 5.51 22.53
CA ASN A 157 -2.23 5.27 21.09
C ASN A 157 -2.55 3.80 20.78
N GLU A 158 -2.37 2.91 21.76
CA GLU A 158 -2.66 1.47 21.67
C GLU A 158 -2.07 0.88 20.37
N VAL A 159 -0.76 1.07 20.18
CA VAL A 159 0.00 0.58 19.03
C VAL A 159 0.94 -0.51 19.52
N ASP A 160 0.73 -1.75 19.07
CA ASP A 160 1.59 -2.90 19.40
C ASP A 160 2.90 -2.87 18.59
N MET A 161 2.83 -2.39 17.35
CA MET A 161 3.94 -2.42 16.39
C MET A 161 4.02 -1.14 15.55
N ILE A 162 5.22 -0.65 15.30
CA ILE A 162 5.49 0.47 14.40
C ILE A 162 6.39 -0.02 13.27
N ILE A 163 5.98 0.20 12.02
CA ILE A 163 6.80 -0.03 10.83
C ILE A 163 7.28 1.33 10.33
N THR A 164 8.60 1.51 10.21
CA THR A 164 9.16 2.68 9.53
C THR A 164 9.68 2.34 8.15
N SER A 165 9.73 3.33 7.26
CA SER A 165 10.26 3.20 5.90
C SER A 165 10.97 4.47 5.50
N GLY A 166 12.22 4.36 5.04
CA GLY A 166 13.00 5.48 4.50
C GLY A 166 14.16 5.92 5.40
N GLY A 167 15.00 6.82 4.90
CA GLY A 167 16.12 7.43 5.62
C GLY A 167 17.20 6.48 6.17
N ILE A 168 17.48 5.35 5.52
CA ILE A 168 18.50 4.35 5.94
C ILE A 168 19.60 4.08 4.89
N GLY A 169 19.65 4.87 3.83
CA GLY A 169 20.70 4.81 2.81
C GLY A 169 22.04 5.41 3.28
N PRO A 170 22.98 5.63 2.33
CA PRO A 170 24.32 6.08 2.65
C PRO A 170 24.49 7.61 2.66
N THR A 171 23.45 8.38 2.29
CA THR A 171 23.54 9.84 2.16
C THR A 171 23.42 10.53 3.52
N HIS A 172 23.55 11.86 3.55
CA HIS A 172 23.67 12.61 4.81
C HIS A 172 22.30 12.90 5.45
N ASP A 173 21.26 12.90 4.64
CA ASP A 173 19.84 12.96 4.95
C ASP A 173 19.29 11.61 5.46
N ASP A 174 20.00 10.49 5.24
CA ASP A 174 19.62 9.19 5.79
C ASP A 174 19.91 9.07 7.31
N ILE A 175 19.06 9.71 8.12
CA ILE A 175 19.26 9.85 9.57
C ILE A 175 18.35 8.95 10.43
N THR A 176 17.64 7.98 9.85
CA THR A 176 16.63 7.20 10.58
C THR A 176 17.24 6.38 11.71
N TYR A 177 18.35 5.66 11.49
CA TYR A 177 18.99 4.91 12.58
C TYR A 177 19.53 5.82 13.69
N GLN A 178 20.19 6.92 13.32
CA GLN A 178 20.71 7.93 14.24
C GLN A 178 19.59 8.52 15.12
N SER A 179 18.47 8.89 14.50
CA SER A 179 17.32 9.47 15.19
C SER A 179 16.65 8.45 16.11
N LEU A 180 16.45 7.23 15.61
CA LEU A 180 15.78 6.17 16.38
C LEU A 180 16.63 5.65 17.55
N ALA A 181 17.96 5.74 17.48
CA ALA A 181 18.82 5.45 18.62
C ALA A 181 18.51 6.37 19.82
N LYS A 182 18.13 7.63 19.54
CA LYS A 182 17.83 8.64 20.56
C LYS A 182 16.44 8.51 21.18
N VAL A 183 15.55 7.67 20.62
CA VAL A 183 14.18 7.49 21.14
C VAL A 183 14.21 7.00 22.60
N TYR A 184 15.07 6.04 22.90
CA TYR A 184 15.17 5.40 24.22
C TYR A 184 16.49 5.63 24.95
N ASP A 185 17.50 6.19 24.27
CA ASP A 185 18.80 6.51 24.84
C ASP A 185 19.24 7.90 24.37
N PRO A 186 19.20 8.95 25.22
CA PRO A 186 19.59 10.30 24.83
C PRO A 186 21.00 10.42 24.23
N GLN A 187 21.91 9.48 24.52
CA GLN A 187 23.25 9.47 23.92
C GLN A 187 23.24 9.04 22.45
N GLY A 188 22.25 8.25 22.03
CA GLY A 188 22.09 7.84 20.63
C GLY A 188 23.27 7.04 20.08
N GLU A 189 23.92 6.22 20.90
CA GLU A 189 25.10 5.46 20.46
C GLU A 189 24.77 4.50 19.31
N LEU A 190 25.58 4.55 18.25
CA LEU A 190 25.53 3.61 17.12
C LEU A 190 26.74 2.69 17.12
N GLU A 191 26.56 1.48 16.58
CA GLU A 191 27.65 0.53 16.35
C GLU A 191 27.51 -0.15 14.99
N TYR A 192 28.65 -0.55 14.42
CA TYR A 192 28.66 -1.27 13.16
C TYR A 192 28.29 -2.74 13.34
N ASP A 193 27.22 -3.17 12.67
CA ASP A 193 26.89 -4.58 12.54
C ASP A 193 27.81 -5.25 11.49
N GLN A 194 28.75 -6.05 11.98
CA GLN A 194 29.78 -6.68 11.15
C GLN A 194 29.19 -7.68 10.15
N GLU A 195 28.10 -8.36 10.50
CA GLU A 195 27.44 -9.31 9.60
C GLU A 195 26.75 -8.59 8.43
N THR A 196 26.07 -7.47 8.68
CA THR A 196 25.50 -6.63 7.61
C THR A 196 26.59 -6.10 6.69
N ILE A 197 27.73 -5.64 7.23
CA ILE A 197 28.89 -5.22 6.43
C ILE A 197 29.38 -6.37 5.55
N ARG A 198 29.59 -7.56 6.12
CA ARG A 198 30.04 -8.75 5.38
C ARG A 198 29.10 -9.09 4.23
N ARG A 199 27.78 -9.17 4.49
CA ARG A 199 26.78 -9.46 3.46
C ARG A 199 26.74 -8.38 2.38
N MET A 200 26.84 -7.11 2.79
CA MET A 200 26.84 -5.98 1.87
C MET A 200 28.05 -6.01 0.95
N ASP A 201 29.24 -6.33 1.47
CA ASP A 201 30.47 -6.43 0.69
C ASP A 201 30.42 -7.63 -0.27
N GLU A 202 29.94 -8.80 0.16
CA GLU A 202 29.75 -9.98 -0.70
C GLU A 202 28.72 -9.74 -1.82
N TYR A 203 27.61 -9.10 -1.48
CA TYR A 203 26.57 -8.72 -2.44
C TYR A 203 27.13 -7.73 -3.49
N ASN A 204 27.93 -6.77 -3.04
CA ASN A 204 28.54 -5.78 -3.93
C ASN A 204 29.66 -6.38 -4.79
N ALA A 205 30.48 -7.31 -4.29
CA ALA A 205 31.59 -7.90 -5.05
C ALA A 205 31.13 -8.60 -6.35
N ARG A 206 29.86 -9.03 -6.42
CA ARG A 206 29.26 -9.66 -7.60
C ARG A 206 28.76 -8.67 -8.65
N ARG A 207 28.75 -7.36 -8.36
CA ARG A 207 28.32 -6.32 -9.31
C ARG A 207 29.51 -5.90 -10.20
N PRO A 208 29.34 -5.85 -11.53
CA PRO A 208 30.43 -5.52 -12.46
C PRO A 208 31.10 -4.16 -12.18
N ASP A 209 30.33 -3.23 -11.59
CA ASP A 209 30.66 -1.82 -11.42
C ASP A 209 31.36 -1.48 -10.10
N THR A 210 31.81 -2.49 -9.33
CA THR A 210 32.37 -2.27 -7.98
C THR A 210 33.89 -2.36 -7.90
N LYS A 211 34.59 -2.49 -9.03
CA LYS A 211 36.05 -2.60 -9.09
C LYS A 211 36.79 -1.27 -8.86
N THR A 212 36.10 -0.14 -8.92
CA THR A 212 36.67 1.21 -8.76
C THR A 212 35.90 2.00 -7.71
N LYS A 213 36.05 1.65 -6.44
CA LYS A 213 35.44 2.40 -5.34
C LYS A 213 36.54 2.98 -4.47
N ASN A 214 36.62 4.31 -4.40
CA ASN A 214 37.50 4.97 -3.46
C ASN A 214 37.03 4.68 -2.02
N GLU A 215 37.92 4.87 -1.05
CA GLU A 215 37.68 4.50 0.35
C GLU A 215 36.47 5.22 0.95
N GLU A 216 36.26 6.49 0.60
CA GLU A 216 35.13 7.30 1.02
C GLU A 216 33.78 6.69 0.63
N GLN A 217 33.63 6.23 -0.62
CA GLN A 217 32.40 5.56 -1.07
C GLN A 217 32.15 4.24 -0.33
N ARG A 218 33.21 3.54 0.07
CA ARG A 218 33.10 2.32 0.89
C ARG A 218 32.62 2.66 2.30
N MET A 219 33.24 3.65 2.94
CA MET A 219 32.84 4.10 4.27
C MET A 219 31.39 4.62 4.27
N ALA A 220 31.01 5.43 3.27
CA ALA A 220 29.64 5.93 3.15
C ALA A 220 28.61 4.80 3.06
N ARG A 221 28.92 3.70 2.36
CA ARG A 221 28.04 2.52 2.33
C ARG A 221 28.01 1.77 3.65
N HIS A 222 29.16 1.61 4.30
CA HIS A 222 29.22 0.92 5.60
C HIS A 222 28.41 1.66 6.67
N ARG A 223 28.17 2.97 6.55
CA ARG A 223 27.24 3.70 7.43
C ARG A 223 25.81 3.15 7.41
N MET A 224 25.38 2.47 6.35
CA MET A 224 24.08 1.78 6.30
C MET A 224 24.00 0.58 7.26
N ALA A 225 25.13 0.17 7.86
CA ALA A 225 25.24 -0.85 8.90
C ALA A 225 25.55 -0.26 10.29
N LEU A 226 25.50 1.06 10.46
CA LEU A 226 25.52 1.70 11.78
C LEU A 226 24.13 1.65 12.39
N PHE A 227 23.95 0.80 13.40
CA PHE A 227 22.66 0.57 14.04
C PHE A 227 22.69 1.04 15.50
N PRO A 228 21.51 1.33 16.10
CA PRO A 228 21.43 1.65 17.52
C PRO A 228 22.05 0.55 18.37
N LYS A 229 23.03 0.91 19.22
CA LYS A 229 23.77 -0.06 20.04
C LYS A 229 22.94 -0.66 21.18
N LYS A 230 22.01 0.14 21.72
CA LYS A 230 21.12 -0.29 22.81
C LYS A 230 19.74 -0.60 22.29
N HIS A 231 19.13 -1.62 22.88
CA HIS A 231 17.74 -2.03 22.63
C HIS A 231 17.41 -2.44 21.18
N ALA A 232 18.42 -2.63 20.32
CA ALA A 232 18.25 -3.08 18.95
C ALA A 232 18.48 -4.58 18.80
N LYS A 233 17.79 -5.15 17.81
CA LYS A 233 18.04 -6.48 17.26
C LYS A 233 18.12 -6.36 15.75
N VAL A 234 19.08 -7.06 15.15
CA VAL A 234 19.23 -7.12 13.70
C VAL A 234 18.63 -8.43 13.20
N LEU A 235 17.63 -8.33 12.31
CA LEU A 235 16.90 -9.47 11.78
C LEU A 235 17.16 -9.61 10.28
N PHE A 236 17.86 -10.67 9.91
CA PHE A 236 18.00 -11.06 8.51
C PHE A 236 16.83 -11.94 8.11
N VAL A 237 15.77 -11.30 7.62
CA VAL A 237 14.50 -11.96 7.34
C VAL A 237 14.44 -12.64 5.97
N GLU A 238 15.32 -12.24 5.04
CA GLU A 238 15.37 -12.75 3.67
C GLU A 238 16.79 -13.20 3.29
N ALA A 239 16.90 -14.42 2.76
CA ALA A 239 18.19 -15.08 2.53
C ALA A 239 19.00 -14.43 1.39
N HIS A 240 18.34 -13.91 0.36
CA HIS A 240 19.02 -13.33 -0.81
C HIS A 240 19.26 -11.82 -0.68
N LEU A 241 18.95 -11.21 0.48
CA LEU A 241 19.15 -9.79 0.74
C LEU A 241 20.26 -9.60 1.77
N TRP A 242 21.09 -8.59 1.53
CA TRP A 242 22.10 -8.16 2.49
C TRP A 242 21.52 -7.25 3.59
N VAL A 243 20.44 -6.54 3.27
CA VAL A 243 19.81 -5.55 4.15
C VAL A 243 18.95 -6.25 5.21
N PRO A 244 19.17 -6.00 6.51
CA PRO A 244 18.34 -6.54 7.57
C PRO A 244 17.10 -5.65 7.82
N VAL A 245 16.20 -6.17 8.65
CA VAL A 245 15.25 -5.35 9.42
C VAL A 245 15.88 -5.09 10.79
N VAL A 246 16.02 -3.82 11.18
CA VAL A 246 16.46 -3.47 12.55
C VAL A 246 15.23 -3.26 13.42
N CYS A 247 15.20 -3.91 14.57
CA CYS A 247 14.07 -3.86 15.49
C CYS A 247 14.48 -3.22 16.83
N LEU A 248 13.77 -2.19 17.28
CA LEU A 248 13.94 -1.59 18.60
C LEU A 248 12.85 -2.05 19.57
N ARG A 249 13.27 -2.58 20.73
CA ARG A 249 12.41 -3.04 21.84
C ARG A 249 11.24 -3.95 21.42
N ASP A 250 11.44 -4.77 20.37
CA ASP A 250 10.39 -5.66 19.83
C ASP A 250 9.09 -4.91 19.47
N LYS A 251 9.19 -3.63 19.09
CA LYS A 251 8.05 -2.74 18.81
C LYS A 251 8.24 -1.92 17.53
N ILE A 252 9.42 -1.34 17.31
CA ILE A 252 9.70 -0.50 16.13
C ILE A 252 10.55 -1.29 15.15
N PHE A 253 10.08 -1.48 13.92
CA PHE A 253 10.80 -2.21 12.87
C PHE A 253 11.15 -1.24 11.75
N ILE A 254 12.44 -1.15 11.45
CA ILE A 254 13.03 -0.17 10.55
C ILE A 254 13.31 -0.84 9.21
N LEU A 255 12.67 -0.35 8.14
CA LEU A 255 12.77 -0.91 6.79
C LEU A 255 13.26 0.16 5.78
N PRO A 256 13.84 -0.27 4.64
CA PRO A 256 14.27 0.62 3.57
C PRO A 256 13.11 1.35 2.89
N GLY A 257 13.40 2.55 2.36
CA GLY A 257 12.45 3.31 1.55
C GLY A 257 12.26 2.76 0.13
N ILE A 258 13.18 1.94 -0.38
CA ILE A 258 13.08 1.35 -1.73
C ILE A 258 11.90 0.36 -1.77
N PRO A 259 10.86 0.58 -2.60
CA PRO A 259 9.61 -0.18 -2.51
C PRO A 259 9.76 -1.69 -2.67
N SER A 260 10.64 -2.14 -3.57
CA SER A 260 10.87 -3.58 -3.77
C SER A 260 11.54 -4.24 -2.58
N LEU A 261 12.47 -3.56 -1.91
CA LEU A 261 13.11 -4.08 -0.69
C LEU A 261 12.15 -4.03 0.49
N PHE A 262 11.42 -2.92 0.65
CA PHE A 262 10.39 -2.77 1.66
C PHE A 262 9.38 -3.92 1.61
N GLN A 263 8.81 -4.18 0.44
CA GLN A 263 7.82 -5.23 0.26
C GLN A 263 8.33 -6.63 0.66
N GLN A 264 9.53 -7.00 0.19
CA GLN A 264 10.12 -8.31 0.45
C GLN A 264 10.42 -8.50 1.94
N LEU A 265 11.09 -7.53 2.56
CA LEU A 265 11.43 -7.57 3.98
C LEU A 265 10.18 -7.54 4.85
N LEU A 266 9.20 -6.70 4.53
CA LEU A 266 7.94 -6.60 5.25
C LEU A 266 7.17 -7.93 5.21
N GLN A 267 7.05 -8.54 4.04
CA GLN A 267 6.35 -9.81 3.89
C GLN A 267 7.05 -10.91 4.70
N ALA A 268 8.37 -11.03 4.59
CA ALA A 268 9.15 -12.01 5.34
C ALA A 268 9.06 -11.81 6.85
N LEU A 269 9.14 -10.55 7.31
CA LEU A 269 9.00 -10.15 8.70
C LEU A 269 7.63 -10.58 9.24
N MET A 270 6.55 -10.16 8.57
CA MET A 270 5.19 -10.44 9.03
C MET A 270 4.88 -11.93 9.08
N CYS A 271 5.32 -12.71 8.07
CA CYS A 271 5.01 -14.14 7.99
C CYS A 271 5.78 -15.00 9.00
N ASN A 272 7.04 -14.63 9.33
CA ASN A 272 7.94 -15.53 10.04
C ASN A 272 8.37 -15.04 11.43
N TYR A 273 8.27 -13.73 11.71
CA TYR A 273 8.83 -13.14 12.93
C TYR A 273 7.79 -12.44 13.80
N ILE A 274 6.61 -12.11 13.26
CA ILE A 274 5.53 -11.47 14.00
C ILE A 274 4.48 -12.50 14.40
N SER A 275 4.02 -12.43 15.66
CA SER A 275 2.89 -13.23 16.13
C SER A 275 1.58 -12.59 15.67
N LEU A 276 1.00 -13.17 14.63
CA LEU A 276 -0.19 -12.62 13.97
C LEU A 276 -1.49 -13.03 14.69
N PRO A 277 -2.58 -12.26 14.52
CA PRO A 277 -3.91 -12.66 14.96
C PRO A 277 -4.32 -14.00 14.33
N PRO A 278 -5.14 -14.80 15.04
CA PRO A 278 -5.68 -16.04 14.48
C PRO A 278 -6.55 -15.76 13.24
N GLU A 279 -6.72 -16.75 12.38
CA GLU A 279 -7.53 -16.64 11.16
C GLU A 279 -8.97 -16.17 11.44
N THR A 280 -9.53 -16.51 12.60
CA THR A 280 -10.87 -16.11 13.04
C THR A 280 -11.05 -14.62 13.22
N ASP A 281 -9.96 -13.87 13.41
CA ASP A 281 -9.99 -12.43 13.69
C ASP A 281 -9.72 -11.59 12.43
N LYS A 282 -9.46 -12.25 11.29
CA LYS A 282 -9.14 -11.55 10.05
C LYS A 282 -10.39 -10.94 9.44
N PRO A 283 -10.33 -9.67 9.00
CA PRO A 283 -11.47 -9.02 8.39
C PRO A 283 -11.69 -9.55 6.97
N HIS A 284 -12.96 -9.76 6.65
CA HIS A 284 -13.41 -10.00 5.29
C HIS A 284 -13.89 -8.70 4.65
N ARG A 285 -13.80 -8.64 3.32
CA ARG A 285 -14.38 -7.56 2.52
C ARG A 285 -15.32 -8.13 1.48
N VAL A 286 -16.58 -7.73 1.52
CA VAL A 286 -17.58 -8.04 0.50
C VAL A 286 -17.85 -6.77 -0.30
N ILE A 287 -17.83 -6.88 -1.64
CA ILE A 287 -18.05 -5.75 -2.55
C ILE A 287 -19.31 -6.02 -3.36
N ILE A 288 -20.20 -5.03 -3.38
CA ILE A 288 -21.42 -5.01 -4.19
C ILE A 288 -21.25 -3.92 -5.22
N GLN A 289 -21.68 -4.16 -6.45
CA GLN A 289 -21.55 -3.18 -7.53
C GLN A 289 -22.91 -2.85 -8.12
N THR A 290 -23.15 -1.57 -8.36
CA THR A 290 -24.40 -1.10 -8.97
C THR A 290 -24.12 -0.04 -10.03
N LYS A 291 -25.01 0.06 -11.01
CA LYS A 291 -25.04 1.15 -12.00
C LYS A 291 -25.91 2.33 -11.54
N LEU A 292 -26.59 2.20 -10.39
CA LEU A 292 -27.36 3.29 -9.84
C LEU A 292 -26.43 4.45 -9.44
N PRO A 293 -26.81 5.71 -9.71
CA PRO A 293 -26.08 6.86 -9.23
C PRO A 293 -25.97 6.88 -7.70
N GLU A 294 -24.85 7.37 -7.17
CA GLU A 294 -24.61 7.42 -5.72
C GLU A 294 -25.70 8.19 -4.97
N SER A 295 -26.22 9.27 -5.55
CA SER A 295 -27.30 10.08 -4.97
C SER A 295 -28.60 9.29 -4.74
N ILE A 296 -28.87 8.26 -5.55
CA ILE A 296 -30.07 7.42 -5.41
C ILE A 296 -29.90 6.40 -4.29
N ILE A 297 -28.70 5.84 -4.13
CA ILE A 297 -28.44 4.80 -3.12
C ILE A 297 -28.03 5.37 -1.75
N ALA A 298 -27.57 6.62 -1.69
CA ALA A 298 -27.09 7.26 -0.45
C ALA A 298 -28.11 7.23 0.72
N PRO A 299 -29.43 7.47 0.51
CA PRO A 299 -30.42 7.36 1.59
C PRO A 299 -30.50 5.94 2.18
N THR A 300 -30.51 4.92 1.32
CA THR A 300 -30.50 3.51 1.74
C THR A 300 -29.23 3.19 2.53
N LEU A 301 -28.06 3.55 2.02
CA LEU A 301 -26.79 3.30 2.70
C LEU A 301 -26.70 4.02 4.06
N THR A 302 -27.23 5.24 4.16
CA THR A 302 -27.27 6.00 5.42
C THR A 302 -28.15 5.29 6.46
N ARG A 303 -29.34 4.86 6.07
CA ARG A 303 -30.26 4.12 6.94
C ARG A 303 -29.62 2.82 7.42
N LEU A 304 -29.03 2.05 6.52
CA LEU A 304 -28.37 0.78 6.81
C LEU A 304 -27.14 0.95 7.70
N SER A 305 -26.32 1.98 7.46
CA SER A 305 -25.18 2.31 8.32
C SER A 305 -25.63 2.65 9.75
N LYS A 306 -26.74 3.38 9.91
CA LYS A 306 -27.30 3.69 11.23
C LYS A 306 -27.78 2.42 11.93
N GLN A 307 -28.52 1.56 11.23
CA GLN A 307 -28.98 0.29 11.79
C GLN A 307 -27.83 -0.58 12.30
N LEU A 308 -26.74 -0.72 11.52
CA LEU A 308 -25.55 -1.45 11.96
C LEU A 308 -24.96 -0.88 13.26
N LYS A 309 -24.95 0.45 13.42
CA LYS A 309 -24.47 1.10 14.65
C LYS A 309 -25.41 0.86 15.84
N ASP A 310 -26.72 0.99 15.62
CA ASP A 310 -27.74 0.82 16.66
C ASP A 310 -27.75 -0.63 17.18
N GLU A 311 -27.54 -1.61 16.28
CA GLU A 311 -27.41 -3.04 16.61
C GLU A 311 -26.01 -3.43 17.12
N LYS A 312 -25.09 -2.46 17.28
CA LYS A 312 -23.69 -2.67 17.71
C LYS A 312 -22.95 -3.72 16.88
N GLN A 313 -23.19 -3.74 15.58
CA GLN A 313 -22.50 -4.61 14.64
C GLN A 313 -21.16 -4.00 14.24
N ASP A 314 -20.08 -4.79 14.33
CA ASP A 314 -18.76 -4.40 13.85
C ASP A 314 -18.63 -4.62 12.33
N ILE A 315 -19.53 -3.98 11.57
CA ILE A 315 -19.53 -3.97 10.11
C ILE A 315 -19.37 -2.53 9.63
N LYS A 316 -18.30 -2.27 8.88
CA LYS A 316 -18.05 -0.99 8.22
C LYS A 316 -18.63 -1.03 6.82
N LEU A 317 -19.52 -0.07 6.53
CA LEU A 317 -20.16 0.14 5.24
C LEU A 317 -19.62 1.42 4.59
N GLY A 318 -19.23 1.36 3.32
CA GLY A 318 -18.82 2.53 2.53
C GLY A 318 -19.17 2.41 1.05
N SER A 319 -19.29 3.54 0.36
CA SER A 319 -19.50 3.63 -1.08
C SER A 319 -18.33 4.32 -1.78
N TYR A 320 -18.01 3.84 -2.98
CA TYR A 320 -16.88 4.31 -3.79
C TYR A 320 -17.32 4.40 -5.26
N PRO A 321 -17.71 5.59 -5.76
CA PRO A 321 -18.09 5.78 -7.15
C PRO A 321 -16.86 5.72 -8.06
N ASN A 322 -16.97 4.99 -9.17
CA ASN A 322 -16.00 5.06 -10.26
C ASN A 322 -16.56 5.94 -11.38
N LEU A 323 -16.03 7.16 -11.52
CA LEU A 323 -16.51 8.14 -12.50
C LEU A 323 -16.24 7.75 -13.96
N ILE A 324 -15.24 6.89 -14.20
CA ILE A 324 -14.87 6.45 -15.55
C ILE A 324 -15.86 5.38 -16.03
N THR A 325 -16.19 4.42 -15.16
CA THR A 325 -17.08 3.30 -15.53
C THR A 325 -18.55 3.58 -15.23
N GLY A 326 -18.85 4.59 -14.40
CA GLY A 326 -20.20 4.86 -13.88
C GLY A 326 -20.68 3.84 -12.86
N ILE A 327 -19.82 2.90 -12.42
CA ILE A 327 -20.17 1.87 -11.45
C ILE A 327 -19.87 2.38 -10.04
N VAL A 328 -20.82 2.25 -9.13
CA VAL A 328 -20.60 2.49 -7.70
C VAL A 328 -20.30 1.17 -7.01
N SER A 329 -19.18 1.11 -6.28
CA SER A 329 -18.79 -0.05 -5.47
C SER A 329 -19.11 0.20 -4.01
N ILE A 330 -19.90 -0.68 -3.40
CA ILE A 330 -20.26 -0.64 -1.98
C ILE A 330 -19.40 -1.69 -1.28
N SER A 331 -18.63 -1.28 -0.28
CA SER A 331 -17.75 -2.14 0.49
C SER A 331 -18.32 -2.39 1.87
N LEU A 332 -18.42 -3.67 2.23
CA LEU A 332 -18.72 -4.15 3.58
C LEU A 332 -17.45 -4.79 4.15
N ILE A 333 -17.07 -4.40 5.37
CA ILE A 333 -15.90 -4.95 6.06
C ILE A 333 -16.31 -5.39 7.46
N GLY A 334 -15.95 -6.61 7.84
CA GLY A 334 -16.24 -7.19 9.16
C GLY A 334 -15.58 -8.55 9.33
N ILE A 335 -15.67 -9.13 10.52
CA ILE A 335 -15.05 -10.43 10.84
C ILE A 335 -15.96 -11.61 10.46
N ASP A 336 -17.28 -11.44 10.53
CA ASP A 336 -18.25 -12.50 10.23
C ASP A 336 -18.64 -12.48 8.74
N LEU A 337 -18.08 -13.42 7.97
CA LEU A 337 -18.35 -13.52 6.53
C LEU A 337 -19.81 -13.86 6.20
N GLU A 338 -20.46 -14.72 6.98
CA GLU A 338 -21.85 -15.11 6.72
C GLU A 338 -22.76 -13.90 6.89
N LYS A 339 -22.56 -13.15 7.98
CA LYS A 339 -23.29 -11.92 8.23
C LYS A 339 -23.07 -10.86 7.16
N LEU A 340 -21.83 -10.69 6.69
CA LEU A 340 -21.53 -9.78 5.59
C LEU A 340 -22.27 -10.18 4.31
N ASN A 341 -22.33 -11.48 4.00
CA ASN A 341 -23.02 -11.99 2.82
C ASN A 341 -24.54 -11.78 2.92
N SER A 342 -25.16 -12.08 4.06
CA SER A 342 -26.58 -11.81 4.29
C SER A 342 -26.91 -10.33 4.15
N PHE A 343 -26.06 -9.46 4.69
CA PHE A 343 -26.25 -8.01 4.58
C PHE A 343 -26.04 -7.51 3.14
N ALA A 344 -25.09 -8.10 2.41
CA ALA A 344 -24.87 -7.79 1.01
C ALA A 344 -26.06 -8.16 0.13
N GLN A 345 -26.69 -9.30 0.38
CA GLN A 345 -27.91 -9.72 -0.30
C GLN A 345 -29.07 -8.75 -0.04
N LEU A 346 -29.22 -8.28 1.20
CA LEU A 346 -30.23 -7.28 1.55
C LEU A 346 -30.02 -5.97 0.78
N ILE A 347 -28.79 -5.47 0.73
CA ILE A 347 -28.45 -4.26 -0.06
C ILE A 347 -28.78 -4.47 -1.54
N GLN A 348 -28.42 -5.61 -2.11
CA GLN A 348 -28.69 -5.92 -3.51
C GLN A 348 -30.19 -5.91 -3.81
N LEU A 349 -31.00 -6.54 -2.96
CA LEU A 349 -32.46 -6.56 -3.10
C LEU A 349 -33.08 -5.15 -3.06
N GLU A 350 -32.59 -4.28 -2.18
CA GLU A 350 -33.04 -2.88 -2.13
C GLU A 350 -32.65 -2.11 -3.39
N PHE A 351 -31.44 -2.34 -3.92
CA PHE A 351 -30.99 -1.69 -5.16
C PHE A 351 -31.74 -2.18 -6.39
N ASP A 352 -32.08 -3.46 -6.45
CA ASP A 352 -32.89 -4.02 -7.53
C ASP A 352 -34.30 -3.41 -7.51
N THR A 353 -34.85 -3.21 -6.31
CA THR A 353 -36.15 -2.52 -6.11
C THR A 353 -36.10 -1.06 -6.58
N LEU A 354 -35.04 -0.32 -6.24
CA LEU A 354 -34.84 1.06 -6.71
C LEU A 354 -34.67 1.14 -8.23
N SER A 355 -33.96 0.19 -8.82
CA SER A 355 -33.76 0.10 -10.27
C SER A 355 -35.08 -0.09 -11.00
N SER A 356 -35.92 -1.02 -10.55
CA SER A 356 -37.24 -1.27 -11.14
C SER A 356 -38.19 -0.06 -11.03
N SER A 357 -38.12 0.68 -9.93
CA SER A 357 -38.89 1.91 -9.71
C SER A 357 -38.44 3.05 -10.64
N SER A 358 -37.14 3.14 -10.92
CA SER A 358 -36.56 4.14 -11.83
C SER A 358 -36.87 3.88 -13.31
N ASP A 359 -37.03 2.62 -13.71
CA ASP A 359 -37.44 2.25 -15.07
C ASP A 359 -38.93 2.51 -15.31
N SER A 360 -39.79 2.24 -14.32
CA SER A 360 -41.24 2.51 -14.42
C SER A 360 -41.59 4.00 -14.51
N SER A 361 -40.76 4.86 -13.93
CA SER A 361 -40.90 6.33 -14.01
C SER A 361 -40.40 6.88 -15.35
N LYS A 362 -39.38 6.27 -15.96
CA LYS A 362 -38.94 6.61 -17.33
C LYS A 362 -39.94 6.18 -18.41
N SER A 363 -40.61 5.02 -18.27
CA SER A 363 -41.64 4.59 -19.23
C SER A 363 -42.91 5.45 -19.21
N ASN A 364 -43.22 6.08 -18.07
CA ASN A 364 -44.35 7.01 -17.97
C ASN A 364 -44.03 8.42 -18.52
N LEU A 365 -42.75 8.76 -18.69
CA LEU A 365 -42.33 10.01 -19.33
C LEU A 365 -42.30 9.89 -20.86
N SER A 366 -41.98 8.72 -21.43
CA SER A 366 -42.04 8.50 -22.88
C SER A 366 -43.48 8.40 -23.42
N ASN A 367 -44.44 7.96 -22.61
CA ASN A 367 -45.85 7.88 -23.01
C ASN A 367 -46.62 9.21 -22.90
N ASN A 368 -46.04 10.23 -22.27
CA ASN A 368 -46.66 11.56 -22.15
C ASN A 368 -46.16 12.58 -23.18
N SER A 369 -45.18 12.23 -24.01
CA SER A 369 -44.68 13.08 -25.10
C SER A 369 -45.30 12.80 -26.48
N GLU A 370 -46.11 11.75 -26.64
CA GLU A 370 -46.83 11.46 -27.91
C GLU A 370 -48.29 11.96 -27.93
N ASN A 371 -48.76 12.66 -26.88
CA ASN A 371 -50.15 13.13 -26.79
C ASN A 371 -50.28 14.62 -26.43
N LYS A 372 -49.40 15.47 -26.98
CA LYS A 372 -49.63 16.92 -27.04
C LYS A 372 -49.09 17.51 -28.35
N LEU A 373 -50.05 17.79 -29.24
CA LEU A 373 -50.06 18.64 -30.44
C LEU A 373 -49.40 18.12 -31.72
#